data_AF-A0A218P7Y3-F1
#
_entry.id   AF-A0A218P7Y3-F1
#
_cell.length_a   1.000
_cell.length_b   1.000
_cell.length_c   1.000
_cell.angle_alpha   90.00
_cell.angle_beta   90.00
_cell.angle_gamma   90.00
#
_symmetry.space_group_name_H-M   'P 1'
#
loop_
_entity.id
_entity.type
_entity.pdbx_description
1 polymer ?
#
loop_
_entity_poly.entity_id
_entity_poly.type
_entity_poly.pdbx_seq_one_letter_code
_entity_poly.pdbx_strand_id
1 'polypeptide(L)'
;MGGWFPLVVVLTPIVVIALVVAVKIKGYMDAYVPWSIVVAKNGTVRLIIKTKAGEREILVRDFDVKESSEVLEVRINGLGFGRYQLGEYKGPFGYVKSYAVSRKGLLVTDVRGKRYYLAFEKVDDVLKALRGGPGKTEIKVRG
;
A
#
# COMPACT_ATOMS: atom_id res chain seq x y z
N MET A 1 5.66 -42.37 -28.24
CA MET A 1 6.24 -41.49 -27.19
C MET A 1 7.15 -40.48 -27.88
N GLY A 2 6.87 -39.17 -27.88
CA GLY A 2 7.82 -38.25 -28.56
C GLY A 2 7.40 -36.82 -28.91
N GLY A 3 6.32 -36.25 -28.39
CA GLY A 3 5.90 -34.88 -28.74
C GLY A 3 6.28 -33.77 -27.74
N TRP A 4 6.64 -34.13 -26.51
CA TRP A 4 6.60 -33.19 -25.37
C TRP A 4 7.99 -32.65 -24.98
N PHE A 5 9.06 -33.41 -25.26
CA PHE A 5 10.43 -33.02 -24.94
C PHE A 5 10.91 -31.70 -25.58
N PRO A 6 10.69 -31.44 -26.89
CA PRO A 6 11.14 -30.17 -27.48
C PRO A 6 10.34 -28.97 -26.93
N LEU A 7 9.06 -29.16 -26.62
CA LEU A 7 8.21 -28.13 -26.02
C LEU A 7 8.67 -27.74 -24.60
N VAL A 8 9.04 -28.72 -23.77
CA VAL A 8 9.53 -28.45 -22.41
C VAL A 8 10.86 -27.68 -22.46
N VAL A 9 11.80 -28.05 -23.33
CA VAL A 9 13.10 -27.35 -23.44
C VAL A 9 12.93 -25.91 -23.89
N VAL A 10 11.99 -25.62 -24.79
CA VAL A 10 11.71 -24.26 -25.27
C VAL A 10 10.92 -23.43 -24.24
N LEU A 11 9.98 -24.04 -23.51
CA LEU A 11 9.17 -23.34 -22.52
C LEU A 11 9.92 -23.09 -21.20
N THR A 12 10.87 -23.95 -20.83
CA THR A 12 11.65 -23.82 -19.58
C THR A 12 12.30 -22.43 -19.40
N PRO A 13 13.06 -21.88 -20.37
CA PRO A 13 13.66 -20.55 -20.21
C PRO A 13 12.61 -19.45 -20.07
N ILE A 14 11.46 -19.55 -20.75
CA ILE A 14 10.36 -18.57 -20.64
C ILE A 14 9.78 -18.60 -19.22
N VAL A 15 9.52 -19.78 -18.66
CA VAL A 15 9.00 -19.95 -17.30
C VAL A 15 10.01 -19.45 -16.26
N VAL A 16 11.30 -19.74 -16.43
CA VAL A 16 12.36 -19.28 -15.53
C VAL A 16 12.47 -17.75 -15.55
N ILE A 17 12.47 -17.12 -16.72
CA ILE A 17 12.49 -15.66 -16.84
C ILE A 17 11.24 -15.05 -16.19
N ALA A 18 10.06 -15.60 -16.46
CA ALA A 18 8.82 -15.14 -15.86
C ALA A 18 8.84 -15.21 -14.32
N LEU A 19 9.38 -16.31 -13.76
CA LEU A 19 9.58 -16.46 -12.31
C LEU A 19 10.54 -15.42 -11.74
N VAL A 20 11.69 -15.20 -12.38
CA VAL A 20 12.68 -14.20 -11.94
C VAL A 20 12.08 -12.79 -11.95
N VAL A 21 11.35 -12.43 -13.01
CA VAL A 21 10.66 -11.14 -13.11
C VAL A 21 9.61 -11.00 -12.01
N ALA A 22 8.79 -12.04 -11.77
CA ALA A 22 7.81 -12.05 -10.70
C ALA A 22 8.44 -11.86 -9.32
N VAL A 23 9.57 -12.51 -9.05
CA VAL A 23 10.32 -12.35 -7.79
C VAL A 23 10.84 -10.92 -7.63
N LYS A 24 11.42 -10.32 -8.70
CA LYS A 24 11.91 -8.94 -8.64
C LYS A 24 10.78 -7.93 -8.41
N ILE A 25 9.64 -8.10 -9.09
CA ILE A 25 8.46 -7.25 -8.89
C ILE A 25 7.97 -7.37 -7.44
N LYS A 26 7.86 -8.59 -6.90
CA LYS A 26 7.48 -8.82 -5.51
C LYS A 26 8.44 -8.13 -4.54
N GLY A 27 9.75 -8.27 -4.74
CA GLY A 27 10.77 -7.62 -3.91
C GLY A 27 10.67 -6.09 -3.93
N TYR A 28 10.43 -5.51 -5.11
CA TYR A 28 10.18 -4.08 -5.24
C TYR A 28 8.90 -3.66 -4.50
N MET A 29 7.81 -4.40 -4.66
CA MET A 29 6.54 -4.10 -3.98
C MET A 29 6.67 -4.21 -2.45
N ASP A 30 7.34 -5.24 -1.95
CA ASP A 30 7.61 -5.43 -0.52
C ASP A 30 8.39 -4.26 0.09
N ALA A 31 9.13 -3.48 -0.71
CA ALA A 31 9.82 -2.30 -0.23
C ALA A 31 8.89 -1.13 0.13
N TYR A 32 7.75 -1.02 -0.56
CA TYR A 32 6.77 0.06 -0.40
C TYR A 32 5.58 -0.33 0.49
N VAL A 33 5.46 -1.61 0.86
CA VAL A 33 4.47 -2.06 1.84
C VAL A 33 4.82 -1.49 3.22
N PRO A 34 3.87 -0.82 3.90
CA PRO A 34 4.06 -0.39 5.29
C PRO A 34 4.32 -1.58 6.22
N TRP A 35 5.36 -1.51 7.04
CA TRP A 35 5.63 -2.49 8.09
C TRP A 35 5.27 -1.96 9.49
N SER A 36 5.35 -0.64 9.70
CA SER A 36 4.91 0.02 10.93
C SER A 36 4.24 1.36 10.60
N ILE A 37 3.19 1.68 11.35
CA ILE A 37 2.50 2.97 11.29
C ILE A 37 2.45 3.52 12.70
N VAL A 38 3.01 4.70 12.89
CA VAL A 38 2.97 5.42 14.16
C VAL A 38 1.93 6.52 14.07
N VAL A 39 0.96 6.48 14.97
CA VAL A 39 -0.01 7.55 15.17
C VAL A 39 0.44 8.36 16.38
N ALA A 40 0.74 9.65 16.19
CA ALA A 40 1.10 10.56 17.28
C ALA A 40 0.11 11.72 17.32
N LYS A 41 -0.49 11.98 18.49
CA LYS A 41 -1.52 13.00 18.68
C LYS A 41 -1.11 13.95 19.80
N ASN A 42 -0.44 15.03 19.40
CA ASN A 42 -0.04 16.15 20.25
C ASN A 42 -0.57 17.46 19.63
N GLY A 43 -1.90 17.66 19.71
CA GLY A 43 -2.60 18.76 19.02
C GLY A 43 -2.95 18.42 17.57
N THR A 44 -1.95 18.27 16.70
CA THR A 44 -2.13 17.77 15.32
C THR A 44 -1.85 16.27 15.27
N VAL A 45 -2.70 15.52 14.58
CA VAL A 45 -2.51 14.08 14.36
C VAL A 45 -1.42 13.88 13.30
N ARG A 46 -0.41 13.07 13.63
CA ARG A 46 0.70 12.72 12.73
C ARG A 46 0.69 11.22 12.48
N LEU A 47 0.70 10.84 11.21
CA LEU A 47 0.88 9.48 10.76
C LEU A 47 2.29 9.32 10.19
N ILE A 48 3.12 8.51 10.84
CA ILE A 48 4.45 8.14 10.33
C ILE A 48 4.35 6.74 9.75
N ILE A 49 4.39 6.65 8.43
CA ILE A 49 4.36 5.39 7.69
C ILE A 49 5.81 4.95 7.47
N LYS A 50 6.17 3.82 8.06
CA LYS A 50 7.48 3.20 7.86
C LYS A 50 7.37 2.09 6.82
N THR A 51 8.13 2.25 5.74
CA THR A 51 8.32 1.25 4.68
C THR A 51 9.79 0.83 4.65
N LYS A 52 10.18 -0.22 3.91
CA LYS A 52 11.61 -0.52 3.73
C LYS A 52 12.31 0.52 2.85
N ALA A 53 11.57 1.17 1.96
CA ALA A 53 12.05 2.25 1.12
C ALA A 53 12.26 3.58 1.88
N GLY A 54 11.72 3.70 3.10
CA GLY A 54 11.89 4.88 3.94
C GLY A 54 10.67 5.21 4.80
N GLU A 55 10.78 6.29 5.57
CA GLU A 55 9.72 6.79 6.44
C GLU A 55 9.03 8.01 5.80
N ARG A 56 7.71 8.12 6.00
CA ARG A 56 6.94 9.29 5.58
C ARG A 56 6.05 9.77 6.70
N GLU A 57 6.17 11.05 7.04
CA GLU A 57 5.29 11.74 7.97
C GLU A 57 4.16 12.44 7.21
N ILE A 58 2.93 12.21 7.66
CA ILE A 58 1.71 12.83 7.13
C ILE A 58 1.03 13.53 8.31
N LEU A 59 0.84 14.84 8.19
CA LEU A 59 0.05 15.61 9.14
C LEU A 59 -1.42 15.48 8.75
N VAL A 60 -2.20 14.73 9.51
CA VAL A 60 -3.59 14.40 9.18
C VAL A 60 -4.48 15.59 9.49
N ARG A 61 -5.19 16.05 8.47
CA ARG A 61 -6.28 17.03 8.59
C ARG A 61 -7.63 16.33 8.72
N ASP A 62 -7.87 15.34 7.87
CA ASP A 62 -9.13 14.62 7.79
C ASP A 62 -8.90 13.16 7.35
N PHE A 63 -9.80 12.26 7.72
CA PHE A 63 -9.73 10.86 7.32
C PHE A 63 -11.12 10.23 7.18
N ASP A 64 -11.29 9.37 6.18
CA ASP A 64 -12.51 8.60 5.96
C ASP A 64 -12.20 7.13 5.68
N VAL A 65 -13.11 6.23 6.05
CA VAL A 65 -13.02 4.80 5.73
C VAL A 65 -13.62 4.58 4.35
N LYS A 66 -12.83 4.05 3.42
CA LYS A 66 -13.25 3.81 2.04
C LYS A 66 -12.76 2.45 1.55
N GLU A 67 -13.42 1.93 0.53
CA GLU A 67 -12.92 0.83 -0.27
C GLU A 67 -12.01 1.33 -1.38
N SER A 68 -11.11 0.45 -1.84
CA SER A 68 -10.13 0.81 -2.85
C SER A 68 -10.77 1.08 -4.21
N SER A 69 -11.90 0.43 -4.53
CA SER A 69 -12.71 0.69 -5.72
C SER A 69 -13.30 2.09 -5.75
N GLU A 70 -13.59 2.69 -4.59
CA GLU A 70 -14.13 4.05 -4.50
C GLU A 70 -13.05 5.12 -4.68
N VAL A 71 -11.80 4.78 -4.37
CA VAL A 71 -10.69 5.75 -4.27
C VAL A 71 -9.72 5.65 -5.43
N LEU A 72 -9.44 4.43 -5.92
CA LEU A 72 -8.37 4.12 -6.86
C LEU A 72 -8.96 3.63 -8.19
N GLU A 73 -9.15 4.56 -9.12
CA GLU A 73 -9.77 4.27 -10.42
C GLU A 73 -8.71 4.06 -11.51
N VAL A 74 -7.89 5.09 -11.75
CA VAL A 74 -6.86 5.11 -12.80
C VAL A 74 -5.48 5.07 -12.17
N ARG A 75 -4.67 4.10 -12.58
CA ARG A 75 -3.27 3.99 -12.16
C ARG A 75 -2.41 4.97 -12.96
N ILE A 76 -1.74 5.89 -12.28
CA ILE A 76 -0.88 6.89 -12.92
C ILE A 76 0.57 6.45 -12.86
N ASN A 77 1.08 6.20 -11.66
CA ASN A 77 2.46 5.78 -11.43
C ASN A 77 2.50 4.83 -10.22
N GLY A 78 2.13 3.58 -10.47
CA GLY A 78 1.99 2.59 -9.41
C GLY A 78 2.05 1.17 -9.93
N LEU A 79 2.12 0.23 -8.99
CA LEU A 79 2.05 -1.20 -9.23
C LEU A 79 0.75 -1.73 -8.65
N GLY A 80 -0.02 -2.43 -9.49
CA GLY A 80 -1.21 -3.15 -9.08
C GLY A 80 -1.04 -4.63 -9.39
N PHE A 81 -0.99 -5.47 -8.36
CA PHE A 81 -0.86 -6.92 -8.48
C PHE A 81 -1.79 -7.59 -7.46
N GLY A 82 -2.84 -8.26 -7.93
CA GLY A 82 -3.86 -8.85 -7.04
C GLY A 82 -4.45 -7.81 -6.08
N ARG A 83 -4.28 -8.02 -4.77
CA ARG A 83 -4.75 -7.12 -3.70
C ARG A 83 -3.85 -5.89 -3.44
N TYR A 84 -2.68 -5.85 -4.05
CA TYR A 84 -1.74 -4.76 -3.88
C TYR A 84 -2.05 -3.65 -4.88
N GLN A 85 -2.21 -2.43 -4.39
CA GLN A 85 -2.38 -1.21 -5.18
C GLN A 85 -1.46 -0.15 -4.56
N LEU A 86 -0.19 -0.16 -4.96
CA LEU A 86 0.84 0.72 -4.41
C LEU A 86 1.21 1.80 -5.43
N GLY A 87 1.50 3.02 -4.96
CA GLY A 87 1.92 4.14 -5.82
C GLY A 87 0.80 5.16 -6.04
N GLU A 88 0.86 5.90 -7.14
CA GLU A 88 -0.04 7.01 -7.41
C GLU A 88 -1.22 6.61 -8.32
N TYR A 89 -2.41 6.99 -7.89
CA TYR A 89 -3.67 6.75 -8.58
C TYR A 89 -4.44 8.06 -8.69
N LYS A 90 -5.32 8.13 -9.68
CA LYS A 90 -6.33 9.18 -9.84
C LYS A 90 -7.71 8.52 -9.69
N GLY A 91 -8.58 9.11 -8.88
CA GLY A 91 -9.96 8.65 -8.74
C GLY A 91 -10.91 9.81 -8.47
N PRO A 92 -12.13 9.53 -7.98
CA PRO A 92 -13.14 10.55 -7.66
C PRO A 92 -12.63 11.61 -6.67
N PHE A 93 -11.68 11.23 -5.82
CA PHE A 93 -11.04 12.11 -4.85
C PHE A 93 -9.76 12.78 -5.39
N GLY A 94 -9.53 12.81 -6.71
CA GLY A 94 -8.33 13.38 -7.32
C GLY A 94 -7.10 12.48 -7.22
N TYR A 95 -5.92 13.08 -7.09
CA TYR A 95 -4.65 12.34 -6.98
C TYR A 95 -4.44 11.78 -5.57
N VAL A 96 -4.25 10.47 -5.49
CA VAL A 96 -4.12 9.73 -4.24
C VAL A 96 -2.87 8.85 -4.27
N LYS A 97 -2.04 8.99 -3.24
CA LYS A 97 -0.91 8.09 -3.03
C LYS A 97 -1.33 6.88 -2.21
N SER A 98 -1.36 5.71 -2.83
CA SER A 98 -1.82 4.48 -2.24
C SER A 98 -0.69 3.62 -1.66
N TYR A 99 -0.96 3.10 -0.46
CA TYR A 99 -0.21 2.06 0.25
C TYR A 99 -1.15 0.88 0.56
N ALA A 100 -1.95 0.48 -0.43
CA ALA A 100 -2.95 -0.55 -0.26
C ALA A 100 -2.41 -1.96 -0.52
N VAL A 101 -2.61 -2.84 0.46
CA VAL A 101 -2.41 -4.29 0.39
C VAL A 101 -3.70 -5.07 0.72
N SER A 102 -4.79 -4.36 1.02
CA SER A 102 -6.14 -4.88 1.22
C SER A 102 -7.16 -4.01 0.48
N ARG A 103 -8.42 -4.48 0.37
CA ARG A 103 -9.50 -3.74 -0.30
C ARG A 103 -10.02 -2.57 0.54
N LYS A 104 -10.17 -2.76 1.85
CA LYS A 104 -10.71 -1.75 2.77
C LYS A 104 -9.58 -0.98 3.45
N GLY A 105 -9.69 0.35 3.47
CA GLY A 105 -8.64 1.21 4.00
C GLY A 105 -9.14 2.56 4.51
N LEU A 106 -8.18 3.46 4.72
CA LEU A 106 -8.36 4.83 5.16
C LEU A 106 -7.90 5.78 4.06
N LEU A 107 -8.80 6.62 3.59
CA LEU A 107 -8.46 7.80 2.80
C LEU A 107 -8.08 8.93 3.77
N VAL A 108 -6.82 9.30 3.78
CA VAL A 108 -6.24 10.34 4.64
C VAL A 108 -5.95 11.58 3.82
N THR A 109 -6.39 12.73 4.30
CA THR A 109 -6.04 14.03 3.73
C THR A 109 -5.06 14.76 4.65
N ASP A 110 -3.92 15.15 4.09
CA ASP A 110 -2.89 15.96 4.72
C ASP A 110 -3.37 17.42 4.90
N VAL A 111 -2.83 18.15 5.88
CA VAL A 111 -2.99 19.61 6.01
C VAL A 111 -2.67 20.38 4.72
N ARG A 112 -1.78 19.84 3.87
CA ARG A 112 -1.44 20.39 2.54
C ARG A 112 -2.44 20.02 1.43
N GLY A 113 -3.51 19.30 1.76
CA GLY A 113 -4.53 18.84 0.81
C GLY A 113 -4.14 17.60 -0.01
N LYS A 114 -2.95 17.03 0.22
CA LYS A 114 -2.52 15.78 -0.42
C LYS A 114 -3.30 14.59 0.16
N ARG A 115 -3.67 13.65 -0.69
CA ARG A 115 -4.44 12.47 -0.28
C ARG A 115 -3.61 11.20 -0.32
N TYR A 116 -3.80 10.37 0.69
CA TYR A 116 -3.13 9.09 0.87
C TYR A 116 -4.17 8.01 1.13
N TYR A 117 -4.02 6.84 0.53
CA TYR A 117 -4.89 5.71 0.79
C TYR A 117 -4.12 4.60 1.49
N LEU A 118 -4.55 4.25 2.70
CA LEU A 118 -3.87 3.35 3.61
C LEU A 118 -4.75 2.12 3.83
N ALA A 119 -4.45 1.00 3.19
CA ALA A 119 -5.24 -0.22 3.31
C ALA A 119 -4.34 -1.42 3.64
N PHE A 120 -4.48 -1.97 4.85
CA PHE A 120 -3.73 -3.14 5.32
C PHE A 120 -4.55 -3.92 6.35
N GLU A 121 -4.08 -5.09 6.75
CA GLU A 121 -4.82 -6.02 7.61
C GLU A 121 -5.22 -5.41 8.96
N LYS A 122 -4.37 -4.57 9.55
CA LYS A 122 -4.62 -3.88 10.84
C LYS A 122 -5.08 -2.43 10.70
N VAL A 123 -5.79 -2.10 9.62
CA VAL A 123 -6.25 -0.71 9.40
C VAL A 123 -7.21 -0.23 10.50
N ASP A 124 -7.98 -1.15 11.08
CA ASP A 124 -8.88 -0.85 12.20
C ASP A 124 -8.12 -0.41 13.47
N ASP A 125 -6.90 -0.90 13.69
CA ASP A 125 -6.06 -0.46 14.81
C ASP A 125 -5.57 0.98 14.59
N VAL A 126 -5.24 1.34 13.34
CA VAL A 126 -4.87 2.71 12.98
C VAL A 126 -6.09 3.62 13.13
N LEU A 127 -7.27 3.18 12.71
CA LEU A 127 -8.52 3.91 12.91
C LEU A 127 -8.83 4.14 14.40
N LYS A 128 -8.66 3.11 15.24
CA LYS A 128 -8.81 3.23 16.70
C LYS A 128 -7.81 4.22 17.28
N ALA A 129 -6.54 4.18 16.86
CA ALA A 129 -5.52 5.12 17.32
C ALA A 129 -5.79 6.56 16.87
N LEU A 130 -6.32 6.76 15.66
CA LEU A 130 -6.73 8.08 15.15
C LEU A 130 -7.90 8.67 15.95
N ARG A 131 -8.89 7.83 16.28
CA ARG A 131 -10.07 8.19 17.09
C ARG A 131 -9.77 8.28 18.59
N GLY A 132 -8.69 7.66 19.05
CA GLY A 132 -8.29 7.60 20.45
C GLY A 132 -7.87 8.93 21.06
N GLY A 133 -7.56 8.89 22.35
CA GLY A 133 -7.06 10.03 23.12
C GLY A 133 -5.65 10.48 22.70
N PRO A 134 -5.13 11.56 23.29
CA PRO A 134 -3.77 12.02 23.06
C PRO A 134 -2.75 10.94 23.42
N GLY A 135 -1.66 10.85 22.66
CA GLY A 135 -0.64 9.82 22.86
C GLY A 135 0.10 9.43 21.58
N LYS A 136 1.02 8.48 21.72
CA LYS A 136 1.77 7.87 20.63
C LYS A 136 1.48 6.37 20.61
N THR A 137 0.97 5.87 19.50
CA THR A 137 0.67 4.45 19.29
C THR A 137 1.41 3.96 18.07
N GLU A 138 2.26 2.95 18.24
CA GLU A 138 2.92 2.27 17.12
C GLU A 138 2.19 0.97 16.78
N ILE A 139 1.83 0.82 15.51
CA ILE A 139 1.06 -0.31 15.00
C ILE A 139 1.92 -1.06 13.99
N LYS A 140 2.36 -2.26 14.36
CA LYS A 140 3.09 -3.16 13.47
C LYS A 140 2.13 -3.82 12.50
N VAL A 141 2.23 -3.42 11.23
CA VAL A 141 1.39 -3.85 10.11
C VAL A 141 1.82 -5.20 9.56
N ARG A 142 3.13 -5.51 9.64
CA ARG A 142 3.70 -6.85 9.35
C ARG A 142 4.62 -7.26 10.50
N GLY A 143 4.50 -8.53 10.91
CA GLY A 143 5.45 -9.23 11.78
C GLY A 143 6.43 -10.04 10.95
#